data_AF-A0A9D0ZPN2-F1
#
_entry.id   AF-A0A9D0ZPN2-F1
#
_cell.length_a   1.000
_cell.length_b   1.000
_cell.length_c   1.000
_cell.angle_alpha   90.00
_cell.angle_beta   90.00
_cell.angle_gamma   90.00
#
_symmetry.space_group_name_H-M   'P 1'
#
loop_
_entity.id
_entity.type
_entity.pdbx_description
1 polymer ?
#
loop_
_entity_poly.entity_id
_entity_poly.type
_entity_poly.pdbx_seq_one_letter_code
_entity_poly.pdbx_strand_id
1 'polypeptide(L)' 'MKSKIARKKVKYLGFYKKLGKDKWRAKSYIKSIQKFKRKLKQITKISCSISLVIRIQKLNYVIKGWINHFRIADMKK' A
#
# COMPACT_ATOMS: atom_id res chain seq x y z
N MET A 1 2.20 23.45 -6.29
CA MET A 1 3.16 22.63 -7.09
C MET A 1 3.15 21.17 -6.62
N LYS A 2 3.53 20.20 -7.48
CA LYS A 2 3.71 18.77 -7.10
C LYS A 2 5.17 18.38 -6.83
N SER A 3 6.13 19.11 -7.41
CA SER A 3 7.58 18.91 -7.18
C SER A 3 8.04 19.61 -5.90
N LYS A 4 9.08 19.06 -5.25
CA LYS A 4 9.81 19.68 -4.12
C LYS A 4 11.20 19.04 -4.00
N ILE A 5 12.24 19.88 -3.94
CA ILE A 5 13.61 19.46 -3.58
C ILE A 5 13.68 19.28 -2.05
N ALA A 6 14.19 18.15 -1.57
CA ALA A 6 14.43 17.89 -0.14
C ALA A 6 15.44 16.76 0.10
N ARG A 7 16.40 16.97 1.01
CA ARG A 7 17.49 16.00 1.31
C ARG A 7 17.02 14.70 2.00
N LYS A 8 15.92 14.72 2.76
CA LYS A 8 15.39 13.58 3.53
C LYS A 8 13.85 13.59 3.54
N LYS A 9 13.22 12.46 3.86
CA LYS A 9 11.75 12.25 4.02
C LYS A 9 10.88 12.41 2.74
N VAL A 10 11.45 12.36 1.53
CA VAL A 10 10.67 12.29 0.27
C VAL A 10 10.09 10.87 0.08
N LYS A 11 8.87 10.79 -0.44
CA LYS A 11 8.24 9.54 -0.91
C LYS A 11 8.29 9.48 -2.45
N TYR A 12 8.49 8.30 -3.02
CA TYR A 12 8.41 8.08 -4.47
C TYR A 12 7.61 6.81 -4.76
N LEU A 13 6.70 6.85 -5.74
CA LEU A 13 5.77 5.76 -6.12
C LEU A 13 4.97 5.08 -4.98
N GLY A 14 4.92 5.67 -3.77
CA GLY A 14 4.25 5.08 -2.61
C GLY A 14 5.18 4.38 -1.61
N PHE A 15 6.49 4.37 -1.88
CA PHE A 15 7.57 3.90 -1.03
C PHE A 15 8.33 5.08 -0.40
N TYR A 16 9.18 4.78 0.59
CA TYR A 16 10.23 5.68 1.07
C TYR A 16 11.56 4.93 1.24
N LYS A 17 12.69 5.64 1.06
CA LYS A 17 14.06 5.14 1.27
C LYS A 17 14.34 5.05 2.78
N LYS A 18 14.31 3.85 3.37
CA LYS A 18 14.95 3.59 4.66
C LYS A 18 16.45 3.55 4.41
N LEU A 19 17.19 4.49 4.99
CA LEU A 19 18.63 4.37 5.12
C LEU A 19 18.89 3.30 6.18
N GLY A 20 19.32 2.10 5.75
CA GLY A 20 20.15 1.26 6.59
C GLY A 20 21.57 1.83 6.65
N LYS A 21 22.46 1.25 7.46
CA LYS A 21 23.88 1.66 7.48
C LYS A 21 24.50 1.58 6.07
N ASP A 22 24.30 0.45 5.37
CA ASP A 22 24.98 0.19 4.08
C ASP A 22 24.05 -0.05 2.89
N LYS A 23 22.74 -0.29 3.13
CA LYS A 23 21.80 -0.69 2.07
C LYS A 23 20.54 0.16 2.06
N TRP A 24 20.22 0.66 0.87
CA TRP A 24 18.98 1.37 0.59
C TRP A 24 17.84 0.36 0.52
N ARG A 25 16.82 0.51 1.36
CA ARG A 25 15.61 -0.33 1.32
C ARG A 25 14.37 0.50 1.10
N ALA A 26 13.50 0.06 0.20
CA ALA A 26 12.15 0.61 0.09
C ALA A 26 11.30 0.06 1.24
N LYS A 27 10.65 0.90 2.05
CA LYS A 27 9.50 0.48 2.87
C LYS A 27 8.25 1.21 2.37
N SER A 28 7.10 0.53 2.43
CA SER A 28 5.78 1.09 2.13
C SER A 28 5.50 2.35 2.97
N TYR A 29 5.09 3.45 2.33
CA TYR A 29 4.74 4.69 3.02
C TYR A 29 3.39 4.58 3.76
N ILE A 30 3.27 5.23 4.91
CA ILE A 30 2.10 5.09 5.83
C ILE A 30 0.78 5.42 5.12
N LYS A 31 0.72 6.50 4.31
CA LYS A 31 -0.50 6.86 3.57
C LYS A 31 -0.88 5.83 2.49
N SER A 32 0.06 5.01 2.01
CA SER A 32 -0.22 3.89 1.10
C SER A 32 -0.95 2.78 1.85
N ILE A 33 -0.45 2.39 3.04
CA ILE A 33 -1.09 1.38 3.91
C ILE A 33 -2.50 1.84 4.34
N GLN A 34 -2.66 3.13 4.65
CA GLN A 34 -3.98 3.71 4.97
C GLN A 34 -4.95 3.65 3.77
N LYS A 35 -4.48 3.87 2.53
CA LYS A 35 -5.31 3.68 1.32
C LYS A 35 -5.74 2.21 1.15
N PHE A 36 -4.86 1.26 1.43
CA PHE A 36 -5.20 -0.17 1.39
C PHE A 36 -6.28 -0.53 2.42
N LYS A 37 -6.06 -0.17 3.70
CA LYS A 37 -7.06 -0.39 4.76
C LYS A 37 -8.42 0.28 4.44
N ARG A 38 -8.43 1.45 3.79
CA ARG A 38 -9.67 2.10 3.30
C ARG A 38 -10.35 1.30 2.20
N LYS A 39 -9.62 0.80 1.18
CA LYS A 39 -10.19 -0.07 0.13
C LYS A 39 -10.78 -1.36 0.71
N LEU A 40 -10.10 -2.00 1.65
CA LEU A 40 -10.63 -3.18 2.34
C LEU A 40 -11.94 -2.85 3.09
N LYS A 41 -11.96 -1.79 3.91
CA LYS A 41 -13.16 -1.36 4.65
C LYS A 41 -14.34 -0.97 3.73
N GLN A 42 -14.08 -0.53 2.50
CA GLN A 42 -15.13 -0.29 1.50
C GLN A 42 -15.72 -1.61 0.96
N ILE A 43 -14.89 -2.60 0.65
CA ILE A 43 -15.33 -3.92 0.16
C ILE A 43 -16.08 -4.71 1.24
N THR A 44 -15.68 -4.58 2.50
CA THR A 44 -16.34 -5.24 3.64
C THR A 44 -17.49 -4.42 4.25
N LYS A 45 -17.94 -3.32 3.63
CA LYS A 45 -19.04 -2.50 4.17
C LYS A 45 -20.36 -3.28 4.05
N ILE A 46 -21.09 -3.40 5.17
CA ILE A 46 -22.37 -4.12 5.22
C ILE A 46 -23.38 -3.53 4.21
N SER A 47 -23.47 -2.20 4.11
CA SER A 47 -24.40 -1.51 3.18
C SER A 47 -24.02 -1.60 1.68
N CYS A 48 -23.08 -2.45 1.29
CA CYS A 48 -22.81 -2.72 -0.13
C CYS A 48 -23.54 -4.00 -0.54
N SER A 49 -24.68 -3.82 -1.21
CA SER A 49 -25.48 -4.91 -1.81
C SER A 49 -24.68 -5.58 -2.93
N ILE A 50 -23.92 -6.61 -2.55
CA ILE A 50 -22.98 -7.38 -3.37
C ILE A 50 -22.96 -8.79 -2.76
N SER A 51 -23.14 -9.83 -3.58
CA SER A 51 -23.10 -11.23 -3.12
C SER A 51 -21.76 -11.61 -2.48
N LEU A 52 -21.78 -12.58 -1.56
CA LEU A 52 -20.61 -13.02 -0.80
C LEU A 52 -19.45 -13.46 -1.73
N VAL A 53 -19.76 -14.21 -2.79
CA VAL A 53 -18.80 -14.71 -3.78
C VAL A 53 -18.05 -13.55 -4.46
N ILE A 54 -18.80 -12.56 -4.95
CA ILE A 54 -18.21 -11.37 -5.61
C ILE A 54 -17.41 -10.54 -4.60
N ARG A 55 -17.84 -10.48 -3.33
CA ARG A 55 -17.10 -9.80 -2.25
C ARG A 55 -15.75 -10.48 -1.97
N ILE A 56 -15.71 -11.81 -1.93
CA ILE A 56 -14.48 -12.62 -1.76
C ILE A 56 -13.54 -12.45 -2.96
N GLN A 57 -14.07 -12.52 -4.20
CA GLN A 57 -13.28 -12.29 -5.42
C GLN A 57 -12.63 -10.89 -5.44
N LYS A 58 -13.41 -9.84 -5.15
CA LYS A 58 -12.90 -8.45 -5.07
C LYS A 58 -11.85 -8.28 -3.98
N LEU A 59 -12.00 -8.96 -2.84
CA LEU A 59 -11.02 -8.97 -1.76
C LEU A 59 -9.70 -9.62 -2.22
N ASN A 60 -9.78 -10.79 -2.86
CA ASN A 60 -8.64 -11.52 -3.39
C ASN A 60 -7.87 -10.73 -4.46
N TYR A 61 -8.54 -10.05 -5.39
CA TYR A 61 -7.87 -9.18 -6.37
C TYR A 61 -7.12 -8.01 -5.70
N VAL A 62 -7.72 -7.37 -4.70
CA VAL A 62 -7.09 -6.26 -3.97
C VAL A 62 -5.89 -6.73 -3.14
N ILE A 63 -5.96 -7.92 -2.53
CA ILE A 63 -4.84 -8.52 -1.79
C ILE A 63 -3.70 -8.92 -2.75
N LYS A 64 -3.98 -9.66 -3.83
CA LYS A 64 -2.97 -10.08 -4.82
C LYS A 64 -2.25 -8.88 -5.45
N GLY A 65 -3.00 -7.85 -5.87
CA GLY A 65 -2.41 -6.64 -6.45
C GLY A 65 -1.55 -5.85 -5.46
N TRP A 66 -1.94 -5.80 -4.18
CA TRP A 66 -1.15 -5.16 -3.13
C TRP A 66 0.14 -5.93 -2.83
N ILE A 67 0.08 -7.25 -2.68
CA ILE A 67 1.25 -8.10 -2.44
C ILE A 67 2.25 -7.98 -3.58
N ASN A 68 1.80 -8.04 -4.85
CA ASN A 68 2.70 -7.93 -6.00
C ASN A 68 3.39 -6.55 -6.04
N HIS A 69 2.65 -5.46 -5.85
CA HIS A 69 3.21 -4.11 -5.87
C HIS A 69 4.20 -3.86 -4.73
N PHE A 70 3.94 -4.39 -3.52
CA PHE A 70 4.83 -4.23 -2.37
C PHE A 70 5.85 -5.36 -2.18
N ARG A 71 5.96 -6.31 -3.13
CA ARG A 71 6.98 -7.39 -3.13
C ARG A 71 8.42 -6.88 -3.07
N ILE A 72 8.67 -5.69 -3.62
CA ILE A 72 9.98 -5.01 -3.63
C ILE A 72 10.23 -4.23 -2.31
N ALA A 73 9.20 -4.02 -1.48
CA ALA A 73 9.36 -3.36 -0.19
C ALA A 73 9.81 -4.34 0.90
N ASP A 74 10.74 -3.89 1.74
CA ASP A 74 11.06 -4.53 3.00
C ASP A 74 9.90 -4.33 3.99
N MET A 75 8.92 -5.23 3.89
CA MET A 75 7.74 -5.30 4.75
C MET A 75 8.00 -6.05 6.06
N LYS A 76 9.19 -6.63 6.26
CA LYS A 76 9.61 -7.10 7.58
C LYS A 76 9.76 -5.88 8.51
N LYS A 77 9.47 -6.09 9.80
CA LYS A 77 9.24 -5.03 10.79
C LYS A 77 10.50 -4.18 11.02
#